data_AF-C0D1N9-F1
#
_entry.id   AF-C0D1N9-F1
#
_cell.length_a   1.000
_cell.length_b   1.000
_cell.length_c   1.000
_cell.angle_alpha   90.00
_cell.angle_beta   90.00
_cell.angle_gamma   90.00
#
_symmetry.space_group_name_H-M   'P 1'
#
loop_
_entity.id
_entity.type
_entity.pdbx_description
1 polymer ?
#
loop_
_entity_poly.entity_id
_entity_poly.type
_entity_poly.pdbx_seq_one_letter_code
_entity_poly.pdbx_strand_id
1 'polypeptide(L)'
;MDQSGNIRRSVSLPIFYAYHNVGVAQNYIYFIQPIVNTRFPAEVILFDFNLNEIGRYDVDSNRINYEVWFDSHNKHFYVLGNGIVTRVNIMDGQKRIDPIPFDKIEISSWGVLPNDMLYFVKKERELFFLDLQENMECVLRHKIKGYCLKLVPLKNGNVLLVSLNNRKKEQVILQVICFDKQVPVH
;
A
#
# COMPACT_ATOMS: atom_id res chain seq x y z
N MET A 1 -23.50 27.82 -9.31
CA MET A 1 -23.65 27.46 -7.88
C MET A 1 -25.06 26.94 -7.70
N ASP A 2 -25.23 25.69 -7.28
CA ASP A 2 -26.53 25.29 -6.74
C ASP A 2 -26.72 25.98 -5.38
N GLN A 3 -27.96 26.15 -4.94
CA GLN A 3 -28.31 26.92 -3.74
C GLN A 3 -27.86 26.25 -2.42
N SER A 4 -27.11 25.15 -2.48
CA SER A 4 -26.63 24.41 -1.30
C SER A 4 -25.19 24.73 -0.91
N GLY A 5 -24.49 25.59 -1.67
CA GLY A 5 -23.07 25.88 -1.43
C GLY A 5 -22.14 24.68 -1.69
N ASN A 6 -22.68 23.56 -2.17
CA ASN A 6 -21.90 22.39 -2.52
C ASN A 6 -21.19 22.62 -3.85
N ILE A 7 -19.86 22.54 -3.82
CA ILE A 7 -19.04 22.49 -5.03
C ILE A 7 -19.21 21.10 -5.65
N ARG A 8 -20.15 20.97 -6.60
CA ARG A 8 -20.27 19.78 -7.46
C ARG A 8 -19.24 19.86 -8.58
N ARG A 9 -17.98 19.62 -8.25
CA ARG A 9 -16.92 19.44 -9.26
C ARG A 9 -16.79 17.94 -9.52
N SER A 10 -16.95 17.53 -10.76
CA SER A 10 -16.84 16.13 -11.18
C SER A 10 -15.72 16.01 -12.21
N VAL A 11 -14.82 15.06 -12.01
CA VAL A 11 -13.83 14.67 -13.00
C VAL A 11 -14.32 13.38 -13.66
N SER A 12 -14.53 13.42 -14.98
CA SER A 12 -14.91 12.23 -15.76
C SER A 12 -13.64 11.45 -16.10
N LEU A 13 -13.55 10.23 -15.61
CA LEU A 13 -12.45 9.31 -15.92
C LEU A 13 -12.97 8.19 -16.84
N PRO A 14 -12.16 7.71 -17.80
CA PRO A 14 -12.51 6.54 -18.60
C PRO A 14 -12.73 5.32 -17.69
N ILE A 15 -13.86 4.63 -17.89
CA ILE A 15 -14.24 3.45 -17.08
C ILE A 15 -13.41 2.26 -17.55
N PHE A 16 -12.37 1.92 -16.80
CA PHE A 16 -11.67 0.64 -16.92
C PHE A 16 -12.12 -0.29 -15.78
N TYR A 17 -12.63 -1.47 -16.14
CA TYR A 17 -13.18 -2.46 -15.21
C TYR A 17 -12.14 -2.95 -14.17
N ALA A 18 -12.00 -2.27 -13.04
CA ALA A 18 -11.30 -2.76 -11.85
C ALA A 18 -11.88 -2.12 -10.58
N TYR A 19 -12.07 -2.94 -9.54
CA TYR A 19 -12.91 -2.64 -8.37
C TYR A 19 -12.27 -1.71 -7.31
N HIS A 20 -11.02 -1.25 -7.48
CA HIS A 20 -10.30 -0.46 -6.46
C HIS A 20 -9.33 0.57 -7.09
N ASN A 21 -9.82 1.41 -7.99
CA ASN A 21 -8.95 2.36 -8.70
C ASN A 21 -8.82 3.73 -8.02
N VAL A 22 -9.61 4.03 -6.98
CA VAL A 22 -9.60 5.33 -6.28
C VAL A 22 -9.33 5.10 -4.80
N GLY A 23 -8.48 5.94 -4.21
CA GLY A 23 -8.35 6.02 -2.76
C GLY A 23 -8.04 7.43 -2.27
N VAL A 24 -8.12 7.59 -0.96
CA VAL A 24 -7.84 8.85 -0.27
C VAL A 24 -6.68 8.62 0.68
N ALA A 25 -5.59 9.33 0.43
CA ALA A 25 -4.46 9.48 1.34
C ALA A 25 -4.61 10.76 2.15
N GLN A 26 -3.71 11.00 3.11
CA GLN A 26 -3.84 12.12 4.05
C GLN A 26 -3.87 13.49 3.35
N ASN A 27 -3.12 13.63 2.25
CA ASN A 27 -2.99 14.89 1.51
C ASN A 27 -3.52 14.83 0.08
N TYR A 28 -3.89 13.63 -0.40
CA TYR A 28 -4.13 13.38 -1.83
C TYR A 28 -5.34 12.49 -2.03
N ILE A 29 -6.04 12.71 -3.13
CA ILE A 29 -6.87 11.69 -3.75
C ILE A 29 -6.02 11.05 -4.83
N TYR A 30 -5.96 9.72 -4.87
CA TYR A 30 -5.21 9.02 -5.90
C TYR A 30 -6.13 8.16 -6.76
N PHE A 31 -5.74 8.05 -8.02
CA PHE A 31 -6.33 7.14 -8.98
C PHE A 31 -5.25 6.25 -9.57
N ILE A 32 -5.56 4.98 -9.82
CA ILE A 32 -4.68 4.05 -10.53
C ILE A 32 -5.45 3.43 -11.71
N GLN A 33 -4.90 3.54 -12.92
CA GLN A 33 -5.52 2.99 -14.13
C GLN A 33 -4.51 2.44 -15.13
N PRO A 34 -4.91 1.52 -16.01
CA PRO A 34 -4.10 1.13 -17.17
C PRO A 34 -3.84 2.33 -18.11
N ILE A 35 -2.63 2.45 -18.65
CA ILE A 35 -2.26 3.50 -19.63
C ILE A 35 -2.90 3.23 -21.00
N VAL A 36 -3.14 1.96 -21.31
CA VAL A 36 -3.72 1.49 -22.57
C VAL A 36 -4.85 0.51 -22.25
N ASN A 37 -5.68 0.15 -23.23
CA ASN A 37 -6.66 -0.95 -23.08
C ASN A 37 -5.98 -2.32 -22.86
N THR A 38 -4.65 -2.35 -22.85
CA THR A 38 -3.83 -3.45 -22.35
C THR A 38 -3.78 -3.31 -20.82
N ARG A 39 -4.08 -4.38 -20.09
CA ARG A 39 -4.16 -4.34 -18.62
C ARG A 39 -2.91 -3.75 -17.94
N PHE A 40 -1.76 -3.70 -18.63
CA PHE A 40 -0.49 -3.09 -18.21
C PHE A 40 0.17 -2.39 -19.41
N PRO A 41 1.02 -1.37 -19.21
CA PRO A 41 1.38 -0.71 -17.94
C PRO A 41 0.25 0.13 -17.31
N ALA A 42 0.42 0.58 -16.06
CA ALA A 42 -0.54 1.42 -15.35
C ALA A 42 0.05 2.79 -14.99
N GLU A 43 -0.79 3.74 -14.66
CA GLU A 43 -0.42 5.06 -14.14
C GLU A 43 -1.13 5.34 -12.82
N VAL A 44 -0.45 6.08 -11.95
CA VAL A 44 -1.01 6.68 -10.74
C VAL A 44 -1.19 8.17 -11.00
N ILE A 45 -2.40 8.68 -10.79
CA ILE A 45 -2.76 10.09 -10.91
C ILE A 45 -3.09 10.61 -9.53
N LEU A 46 -2.48 11.72 -9.13
CA LEU A 46 -2.71 12.37 -7.85
C LEU A 46 -3.51 13.66 -8.05
N PHE A 47 -4.47 13.88 -7.17
CA PHE A 47 -5.28 15.09 -7.10
C PHE A 47 -5.18 15.72 -5.71
N ASP A 48 -5.25 17.04 -5.66
CA ASP A 48 -5.56 17.76 -4.42
C ASP A 48 -7.03 17.54 -4.01
N PHE A 49 -7.41 17.99 -2.81
CA PHE A 49 -8.80 17.89 -2.35
C PHE A 49 -9.78 18.83 -3.08
N ASN A 50 -9.29 19.73 -3.94
CA ASN A 50 -10.09 20.54 -4.85
C ASN A 50 -10.28 19.86 -6.23
N LEU A 51 -9.82 18.61 -6.36
CA LEU A 51 -9.84 17.80 -7.56
C LEU A 51 -8.99 18.36 -8.72
N ASN A 52 -7.95 19.14 -8.43
CA ASN A 52 -6.94 19.51 -9.41
C ASN A 52 -5.89 18.41 -9.49
N GLU A 53 -5.52 17.98 -10.70
CA GLU A 53 -4.41 17.05 -10.91
C GLU A 53 -3.10 17.73 -10.49
N ILE A 54 -2.34 17.07 -9.62
CA ILE A 54 -1.04 17.56 -9.13
C ILE A 54 0.13 16.71 -9.63
N GLY A 55 -0.14 15.52 -10.18
CA GLY A 55 0.89 14.65 -10.70
C GLY A 55 0.32 13.40 -11.36
N ARG A 56 1.08 12.85 -12.30
CA ARG A 56 0.77 11.65 -13.07
C ARG A 56 2.06 10.86 -13.30
N TYR A 57 2.01 9.57 -12.96
CA TYR A 57 3.21 8.75 -12.86
C TYR A 57 2.97 7.36 -13.45
N ASP A 58 3.74 7.00 -14.47
CA ASP A 58 3.73 5.63 -14.99
C ASP A 58 4.31 4.67 -13.95
N VAL A 59 3.67 3.52 -13.75
CA VAL A 59 4.11 2.50 -12.79
C VAL A 59 4.04 1.11 -13.40
N ASP A 60 5.04 0.29 -13.06
CA ASP A 60 5.05 -1.14 -13.35
C ASP A 60 4.17 -1.89 -12.34
N SER A 61 2.86 -1.69 -12.45
CA SER A 61 1.89 -2.50 -11.70
C SER A 61 1.51 -3.74 -12.51
N ASN A 62 1.16 -4.84 -11.85
CA ASN A 62 0.47 -5.97 -12.48
C ASN A 62 -0.82 -6.30 -11.72
N ARG A 63 -1.65 -7.20 -12.29
CA ARG A 63 -3.08 -7.42 -11.97
C ARG A 63 -3.41 -7.71 -10.51
N ILE A 64 -2.41 -8.01 -9.70
CA ILE A 64 -2.63 -8.73 -8.45
C ILE A 64 -3.04 -7.78 -7.33
N ASN A 65 -2.51 -6.55 -7.23
CA ASN A 65 -2.92 -5.59 -6.20
C ASN A 65 -2.68 -4.15 -6.66
N TYR A 66 -3.71 -3.46 -7.16
CA TYR A 66 -3.69 -2.01 -7.42
C TYR A 66 -3.79 -1.20 -6.10
N GLU A 67 -2.94 -1.53 -5.13
CA GLU A 67 -2.86 -0.79 -3.88
C GLU A 67 -1.75 0.24 -4.00
N VAL A 68 -2.05 1.47 -3.59
CA VAL A 68 -1.07 2.54 -3.47
C VAL A 68 -0.91 2.84 -1.99
N TRP A 69 0.32 2.75 -1.51
CA TRP A 69 0.66 3.10 -0.13
C TRP A 69 1.50 4.37 -0.12
N PHE A 70 1.32 5.21 0.90
CA PHE A 70 2.05 6.47 1.06
C PHE A 70 2.95 6.37 2.28
N ASP A 71 4.13 7.00 2.21
CA ASP A 71 4.95 7.19 3.41
C ASP A 71 4.26 8.15 4.40
N SER A 72 4.73 8.17 5.65
CA SER A 72 4.16 9.04 6.70
C SER A 72 4.29 10.53 6.38
N HIS A 73 5.24 10.89 5.52
CA HIS A 73 5.49 12.26 5.09
C HIS A 73 4.73 12.65 3.84
N ASN A 74 4.00 11.73 3.20
CA ASN A 74 3.33 11.90 1.91
C ASN A 74 4.27 12.49 0.83
N LYS A 75 5.56 12.16 0.88
CA LYS A 75 6.56 12.54 -0.13
C LYS A 75 6.75 11.45 -1.16
N HIS A 76 6.47 10.21 -0.79
CA HIS A 76 6.58 9.06 -1.66
C HIS A 76 5.29 8.26 -1.64
N PHE A 77 5.00 7.63 -2.78
CA PHE A 77 4.07 6.53 -2.83
C PHE A 77 4.74 5.26 -3.33
N TYR A 78 4.13 4.14 -3.02
CA TYR A 78 4.60 2.79 -3.28
C TYR A 78 3.53 2.03 -4.04
N VAL A 79 3.97 1.30 -5.07
CA VAL A 79 3.14 0.35 -5.80
C VAL A 79 3.86 -0.99 -5.83
N LEU A 80 3.13 -2.06 -5.55
CA LEU A 80 3.62 -3.43 -5.70
C LEU A 80 3.11 -3.99 -7.02
N GLY A 81 4.03 -4.46 -7.86
CA GLY A 81 3.69 -5.13 -9.11
C GLY A 81 4.82 -6.08 -9.51
N ASN A 82 4.51 -7.23 -10.11
CA ASN A 82 5.50 -8.17 -10.66
C ASN A 82 6.62 -8.56 -9.68
N GLY A 83 6.36 -8.57 -8.36
CA GLY A 83 7.36 -8.84 -7.33
C GLY A 83 8.45 -7.77 -7.23
N ILE A 84 8.15 -6.54 -7.64
CA ILE A 84 8.94 -5.36 -7.39
C ILE A 84 8.07 -4.35 -6.63
N VAL A 85 8.68 -3.65 -5.70
CA VAL A 85 8.10 -2.44 -5.12
C VAL A 85 8.67 -1.26 -5.90
N THR A 86 7.80 -0.48 -6.49
CA THR A 86 8.15 0.80 -7.10
C THR A 86 7.84 1.91 -6.10
N ARG A 87 8.87 2.60 -5.64
CA ARG A 87 8.76 3.85 -4.87
C ARG A 87 8.88 5.03 -5.81
N VAL A 88 7.96 5.97 -5.73
CA VAL A 88 7.97 7.19 -6.55
C VAL A 88 8.02 8.41 -5.65
N ASN A 89 8.98 9.30 -5.88
CA ASN A 89 9.00 10.63 -5.26
C ASN A 89 8.00 11.53 -5.97
N ILE A 90 7.05 12.06 -5.21
CA ILE A 90 5.94 12.85 -5.74
C ILE A 90 6.42 14.20 -6.30
N MET A 91 7.48 14.79 -5.72
CA MET A 91 7.94 16.12 -6.09
C MET A 91 8.61 16.18 -7.46
N ASP A 92 9.42 15.17 -7.80
CA ASP A 92 10.24 15.16 -9.02
C ASP A 92 9.98 13.95 -9.93
N GLY A 93 9.11 13.03 -9.51
CA GLY A 93 8.77 11.81 -10.26
C GLY A 93 9.86 10.75 -10.28
N GLN A 94 10.96 10.92 -9.52
CA GLN A 94 12.04 9.93 -9.48
C GLN A 94 11.53 8.60 -8.93
N LYS A 95 11.92 7.51 -9.61
CA LYS A 95 11.51 6.15 -9.27
C LYS A 95 12.69 5.37 -8.70
N ARG A 96 12.44 4.63 -7.64
CA ARG A 96 13.31 3.57 -7.14
C ARG A 96 12.55 2.25 -7.23
N ILE A 97 13.19 1.22 -7.77
CA ILE A 97 12.59 -0.10 -7.95
C ILE A 97 13.38 -1.08 -7.11
N ASP A 98 12.72 -1.72 -6.15
CA ASP A 98 13.34 -2.70 -5.28
C ASP A 98 12.64 -4.06 -5.44
N PRO A 99 13.36 -5.14 -5.78
CA PRO A 99 12.77 -6.48 -5.82
C PRO A 99 12.42 -6.95 -4.40
N ILE A 100 11.31 -7.67 -4.25
CA ILE A 100 11.01 -8.34 -2.98
C ILE A 100 11.92 -9.57 -2.83
N PRO A 101 12.39 -9.90 -1.61
CA PRO A 101 13.36 -10.98 -1.39
C PRO A 101 12.72 -12.38 -1.33
N PHE A 102 11.49 -12.56 -1.82
CA PHE A 102 10.75 -13.83 -1.75
C PHE A 102 9.81 -14.04 -2.94
N ASP A 103 9.31 -15.27 -3.11
CA ASP A 103 8.50 -15.65 -4.26
C ASP A 103 7.19 -14.86 -4.42
N LYS A 104 6.94 -14.42 -5.65
CA LYS A 104 5.95 -13.39 -6.03
C LYS A 104 4.49 -13.83 -5.90
N ILE A 105 4.21 -15.13 -5.89
CA ILE A 105 2.86 -15.72 -6.03
C ILE A 105 2.09 -15.77 -4.68
N GLU A 106 2.76 -15.40 -3.59
CA GLU A 106 2.30 -15.70 -2.25
C GLU A 106 1.78 -14.49 -1.47
N ILE A 107 1.84 -13.26 -1.97
CA ILE A 107 1.42 -12.09 -1.17
C ILE A 107 -0.12 -12.02 -1.09
N SER A 108 -0.65 -11.99 0.13
CA SER A 108 -2.08 -11.82 0.43
C SER A 108 -2.44 -10.41 0.91
N SER A 109 -1.48 -9.68 1.48
CA SER A 109 -1.62 -8.28 1.89
C SER A 109 -0.23 -7.65 2.01
N TRP A 110 -0.12 -6.35 1.83
CA TRP A 110 1.12 -5.60 2.06
C TRP A 110 0.79 -4.16 2.46
N GLY A 111 1.80 -3.39 2.85
CA GLY A 111 1.66 -1.96 3.07
C GLY A 111 2.90 -1.30 3.65
N VAL A 112 2.79 0.02 3.87
CA VAL A 112 3.87 0.87 4.40
C VAL A 112 3.52 1.30 5.82
N LEU A 113 4.45 1.12 6.75
CA LEU A 113 4.37 1.62 8.10
C LEU A 113 4.96 3.04 8.22
N PRO A 114 4.61 3.82 9.26
CA PRO A 114 5.03 5.21 9.39
C PRO A 114 6.54 5.47 9.44
N ASN A 115 7.33 4.44 9.76
CA ASN A 115 8.79 4.46 9.82
C ASN A 115 9.45 3.99 8.51
N ASP A 116 8.76 4.11 7.37
CA ASP A 116 9.21 3.64 6.06
C ASP A 116 9.56 2.16 6.01
N MET A 117 8.95 1.36 6.89
CA MET A 117 9.09 -0.09 6.88
C MET A 117 7.95 -0.69 6.07
N LEU A 118 8.27 -1.61 5.17
CA LEU A 118 7.26 -2.35 4.43
C LEU A 118 6.85 -3.60 5.21
N TYR A 119 5.58 -3.93 5.16
CA TYR A 119 5.12 -5.24 5.60
C TYR A 119 4.55 -6.04 4.44
N PHE A 120 4.76 -7.35 4.48
CA PHE A 120 4.19 -8.30 3.52
C PHE A 120 3.63 -9.49 4.26
N VAL A 121 2.39 -9.83 3.97
CA VAL A 121 1.74 -11.05 4.45
C VAL A 121 1.70 -12.04 3.31
N LYS A 122 2.31 -13.20 3.50
CA LYS A 122 2.16 -14.35 2.61
C LYS A 122 0.85 -15.09 2.88
N LYS A 123 0.32 -15.77 1.87
CA LYS A 123 -0.86 -16.66 1.93
C LYS A 123 -0.68 -17.75 2.98
N GLU A 124 0.56 -18.19 3.21
CA GLU A 124 0.94 -19.17 4.23
C GLU A 124 0.92 -18.62 5.66
N ARG A 125 0.38 -17.41 5.88
CA ARG A 125 0.27 -16.77 7.19
C ARG A 125 1.65 -16.47 7.78
N GLU A 126 2.53 -15.98 6.94
CA GLU A 126 3.82 -15.42 7.35
C GLU A 126 3.83 -13.93 7.07
N LEU A 127 4.27 -13.17 8.04
CA LEU A 127 4.42 -11.74 7.99
C LEU A 127 5.90 -11.39 7.98
N PHE A 128 6.29 -10.56 7.03
CA PHE A 128 7.64 -10.04 6.85
C PHE A 128 7.60 -8.54 7.03
N PHE A 129 8.59 -8.00 7.73
CA PHE A 129 8.88 -6.58 7.77
C PHE A 129 10.21 -6.35 7.06
N LEU A 130 10.21 -5.48 6.05
CA LEU A 130 11.37 -5.14 5.26
C LEU A 130 11.75 -3.68 5.49
N ASP A 131 13.04 -3.41 5.66
CA ASP A 131 13.57 -2.06 5.76
C ASP A 131 13.94 -1.53 4.38
N LEU A 132 13.32 -0.41 3.97
CA LEU A 132 13.58 0.26 2.70
C LEU A 132 14.92 1.00 2.65
N GLN A 133 15.47 1.38 3.80
CA GLN A 133 16.77 2.03 3.91
C GLN A 133 17.90 1.02 3.75
N GLU A 134 17.69 -0.22 4.22
CA GLU A 134 18.65 -1.31 4.17
C GLU A 134 18.39 -2.26 2.99
N ASN A 135 18.12 -1.72 1.79
CA ASN A 135 17.95 -2.50 0.55
C ASN A 135 16.93 -3.66 0.64
N MET A 136 15.77 -3.43 1.28
CA MET A 136 14.71 -4.43 1.47
C MET A 136 15.12 -5.62 2.36
N GLU A 137 16.08 -5.42 3.26
CA GLU A 137 16.46 -6.45 4.24
C GLU A 137 15.26 -6.81 5.14
N CYS A 138 15.08 -8.11 5.39
CA CYS A 138 14.04 -8.61 6.25
C CYS A 138 14.43 -8.47 7.72
N VAL A 139 13.95 -7.42 8.37
CA VAL A 139 14.23 -7.12 9.79
C VAL A 139 13.42 -7.97 10.76
N LEU A 140 12.25 -8.47 10.36
CA LEU A 140 11.43 -9.33 11.21
C LEU A 140 10.55 -10.28 10.37
N ARG A 141 10.58 -11.57 10.72
CA ARG A 141 9.66 -12.59 10.21
C ARG A 141 8.80 -13.11 11.37
N HIS A 142 7.49 -13.16 11.16
CA HIS A 142 6.55 -13.60 12.18
C HIS A 142 5.43 -14.49 11.60
N LYS A 143 5.13 -15.60 12.26
CA LYS A 143 4.00 -16.46 11.87
C LYS A 143 2.71 -15.93 12.48
N ILE A 144 1.74 -15.59 11.63
CA ILE A 144 0.47 -15.00 12.08
C ILE A 144 -0.58 -16.08 12.37
N LYS A 145 -1.37 -15.84 13.42
CA LYS A 145 -2.50 -16.67 13.81
C LYS A 145 -3.74 -16.09 13.13
N GLY A 146 -4.14 -16.66 12.00
CA GLY A 146 -5.37 -16.27 11.29
C GLY A 146 -5.12 -15.51 9.99
N TYR A 147 -6.14 -14.75 9.55
CA TYR A 147 -6.11 -14.00 8.30
C TYR A 147 -5.83 -12.52 8.59
N CYS A 148 -4.78 -11.94 8.01
CA CYS A 148 -4.50 -10.52 8.18
C CYS A 148 -5.48 -9.70 7.33
N LEU A 149 -6.29 -8.86 7.98
CA LEU A 149 -7.04 -7.82 7.28
C LEU A 149 -6.22 -6.53 7.16
N LYS A 150 -5.59 -6.14 8.27
CA LYS A 150 -4.84 -4.89 8.37
C LYS A 150 -3.83 -4.97 9.51
N LEU A 151 -2.70 -4.30 9.31
CA LEU A 151 -1.77 -3.97 10.38
C LEU A 151 -1.98 -2.52 10.84
N VAL A 152 -2.04 -2.30 12.15
CA VAL A 152 -2.18 -0.97 12.74
C VAL A 152 -0.93 -0.65 13.56
N PRO A 153 -0.09 0.29 13.11
CA PRO A 153 1.05 0.75 13.90
C PRO A 153 0.57 1.48 15.15
N LEU A 154 1.22 1.20 16.27
CA LEU A 154 0.97 1.82 17.56
C LEU A 154 2.06 2.85 17.87
N LYS A 155 1.71 3.84 18.71
CA LYS A 155 2.65 4.91 19.12
C LYS A 155 3.89 4.39 19.84
N ASN A 156 3.82 3.21 20.45
CA ASN A 156 4.94 2.55 21.14
C ASN A 156 5.82 1.71 20.21
N GLY A 157 5.63 1.79 18.88
CA GLY A 157 6.40 1.02 17.90
C GLY A 157 5.86 -0.38 17.62
N ASN A 158 4.94 -0.90 18.43
CA ASN A 158 4.31 -2.20 18.16
C ASN A 158 3.31 -2.12 17.00
N VAL A 159 2.94 -3.27 16.46
CA VAL A 159 1.92 -3.37 15.41
C VAL A 159 0.81 -4.34 15.85
N LEU A 160 -0.44 -3.89 15.75
CA LEU A 160 -1.61 -4.75 15.93
C LEU A 160 -1.96 -5.47 14.63
N LEU A 161 -2.17 -6.77 14.71
CA LEU A 161 -2.80 -7.54 13.65
C LEU A 161 -4.30 -7.60 13.86
N VAL A 162 -5.04 -6.98 12.94
CA VAL A 162 -6.50 -7.05 12.88
C VAL A 162 -6.91 -8.15 11.90
N SER A 163 -7.80 -9.03 12.34
CA SER A 163 -8.35 -10.15 11.56
C SER A 163 -9.88 -10.12 11.58
N LEU A 164 -10.51 -10.80 10.62
CA LEU A 164 -11.93 -11.08 10.67
C LEU A 164 -12.18 -12.27 11.60
N ASN A 165 -13.11 -12.13 12.54
CA ASN A 165 -13.73 -13.25 13.22
C ASN A 165 -14.88 -13.77 12.36
N ASN A 166 -14.66 -14.86 11.63
CA ASN A 166 -15.67 -15.42 10.72
C ASN A 166 -16.98 -15.84 11.41
N ARG A 167 -16.94 -16.20 12.70
CA ARG A 167 -18.15 -16.62 13.44
C ARG A 167 -19.02 -15.41 13.80
N LYS A 168 -18.40 -14.31 14.21
CA LYS A 168 -19.11 -13.09 14.63
C LYS A 168 -19.27 -12.05 13.52
N LYS A 169 -18.59 -12.23 12.39
CA LYS A 169 -18.46 -11.24 11.30
C LYS A 169 -17.94 -9.87 11.80
N GLU A 170 -17.10 -9.89 12.83
CA GLU A 170 -16.52 -8.71 13.47
C GLU A 170 -15.01 -8.66 13.26
N GLN A 171 -14.42 -7.46 13.24
CA GLN A 171 -12.97 -7.30 13.29
C GLN A 171 -12.48 -7.50 14.72
N VAL A 172 -11.43 -8.31 14.89
CA VAL A 172 -10.83 -8.60 16.18
C VAL A 172 -9.31 -8.45 16.12
N ILE A 173 -8.72 -8.01 17.22
CA ILE A 173 -7.26 -8.02 17.39
C ILE A 173 -6.87 -9.44 17.77
N LEU A 174 -6.06 -10.09 16.92
CA LEU A 174 -5.58 -11.46 17.20
C LEU A 174 -4.19 -11.46 17.84
N GLN A 175 -3.32 -10.52 17.46
CA GLN A 175 -1.94 -10.48 17.92
C GLN A 175 -1.44 -9.04 18.04
N VAL A 176 -0.57 -8.82 19.02
CA VAL A 176 0.32 -7.66 19.09
C VAL A 176 1.71 -8.15 18.70
N ILE A 177 2.31 -7.50 17.72
CA ILE A 177 3.67 -7.80 17.25
C ILE A 177 4.59 -6.72 17.81
N CYS A 178 5.53 -7.12 18.64
CA CYS A 178 6.53 -6.23 19.23
C CYS A 178 7.80 -6.27 18.39
N PHE A 179 8.38 -5.10 18.11
CA PHE A 179 9.66 -4.95 17.42
C PHE A 179 10.87 -5.01 18.35
N ASP A 180 10.66 -5.25 19.65
CA ASP A 180 11.74 -5.37 20.62
C ASP A 180 12.76 -6.41 20.12
N LYS A 181 13.95 -5.89 19.76
CA LYS A 181 15.14 -6.58 19.25
C LYS A 181 15.09 -8.08 19.50
N GLN A 182 14.58 -8.84 18.53
CA GLN A 182 14.83 -10.27 18.52
C GLN A 182 16.23 -10.48 17.96
N VAL A 183 17.04 -11.15 18.78
CA VAL A 183 18.45 -11.53 18.58
C VAL A 183 18.69 -12.00 17.15
N PRO A 184 19.86 -11.66 16.54
CA PRO A 184 20.16 -12.07 15.17
C PRO A 184 19.97 -13.56 14.99
N VAL A 185 19.24 -13.96 13.95
CA VAL A 185 19.21 -15.35 13.51
C VAL A 185 20.53 -15.59 12.80
N HIS A 186 21.45 -16.29 13.48
CA HIS A 186 22.67 -16.84 12.89
C HIS A 186 22.37 -18.02 11.98
#